data_AF-A0A2R5LCN8-F1
#
_entry.id   AF-A0A2R5LCN8-F1
#
_cell.length_a   1.000
_cell.length_b   1.000
_cell.length_c   1.000
_cell.angle_alpha   90.00
_cell.angle_beta   90.00
_cell.angle_gamma   90.00
#
_symmetry.space_group_name_H-M   'P 1'
#
loop_
_entity.id
_entity.type
_entity.pdbx_description
1 polymer ?
#
loop_
_entity_poly.entity_id
_entity_poly.type
_entity_poly.pdbx_seq_one_letter_code
_entity_poly.pdbx_strand_id
1 'polypeptide(L)'
;WCGAGNISTNATKYGPGESTDRCCERHDNARDYILAKGYHKKSKLKNPYPYTITNCSDDIKLFSCLYNDSASLSYEFGQVFYDAVHVPCFAHTYPIECTRYAGNWFFGWRCVKYEILKNKPKKWQFLPPPSFYKAYTRKWYSYNFTVMPDTTDNTWALACREDPDMGCSDLP
;
A
#
# COMPACT_ATOMS: atom_id res chain seq x y z
N TRP A 1 11.30 4.80 -13.27
CA TRP A 1 10.03 4.10 -13.07
C TRP A 1 9.32 4.58 -11.82
N CYS A 2 10.02 4.86 -10.73
CA CYS A 2 9.38 5.35 -9.49
C CYS A 2 8.92 6.82 -9.60
N GLY A 3 7.62 7.07 -9.81
CA GLY A 3 7.08 8.44 -9.88
C GLY A 3 5.68 8.55 -10.49
N ALA A 4 5.29 9.76 -10.90
CA ALA A 4 4.04 10.01 -11.61
C ALA A 4 4.15 9.54 -13.07
N GLY A 5 3.93 8.23 -13.28
CA GLY A 5 4.16 7.56 -14.55
C GLY A 5 5.65 7.27 -14.79
N ASN A 6 5.98 6.90 -16.03
CA ASN A 6 7.34 6.56 -16.43
C ASN A 6 7.92 7.63 -17.37
N ILE A 7 9.08 8.18 -17.02
CA ILE A 7 9.85 9.11 -17.89
C ILE A 7 10.83 8.35 -18.80
N SER A 8 11.09 7.06 -18.53
CA SER A 8 12.06 6.28 -19.30
C SER A 8 11.52 5.90 -20.68
N THR A 9 12.19 6.39 -21.73
CA THR A 9 11.92 6.04 -23.13
C THR A 9 12.44 4.66 -23.54
N ASN A 10 13.09 3.93 -22.62
CA ASN A 10 13.67 2.63 -22.89
C ASN A 10 13.61 1.74 -21.64
N ALA A 11 12.90 0.61 -21.73
CA ALA A 11 12.53 -0.19 -20.56
C ALA A 11 13.72 -0.75 -19.75
N THR A 12 14.92 -0.79 -20.33
CA THR A 12 16.10 -1.46 -19.74
C THR A 12 17.19 -0.53 -19.20
N LYS A 13 17.01 0.79 -19.23
CA LYS A 13 17.98 1.72 -18.64
C LYS A 13 17.56 2.15 -17.24
N TYR A 14 18.14 1.48 -16.25
CA TYR A 14 18.03 1.87 -14.86
C TYR A 14 19.11 2.91 -14.48
N GLY A 15 18.74 3.86 -13.62
CA GLY A 15 19.69 4.82 -13.02
C GLY A 15 20.34 4.26 -11.75
N PRO A 16 20.94 5.12 -10.89
CA PRO A 16 21.53 4.72 -9.60
C PRO A 16 20.59 3.97 -8.65
N GLY A 17 19.27 4.09 -8.85
CA GLY A 17 18.24 3.38 -8.10
C GLY A 17 17.72 2.14 -8.81
N GLU A 18 18.57 1.36 -9.48
CA GLU A 18 18.15 0.21 -10.29
C GLU A 18 17.28 -0.80 -9.56
N SER A 19 17.66 -1.21 -8.35
CA SER A 19 16.88 -2.16 -7.56
C SER A 19 15.49 -1.59 -7.23
N THR A 20 15.42 -0.32 -6.83
CA THR A 20 14.17 0.41 -6.58
C THR A 20 13.32 0.52 -7.84
N ASP A 21 13.93 0.93 -8.97
CA ASP A 21 13.23 1.11 -10.24
C ASP A 21 12.64 -0.21 -10.76
N ARG A 22 13.28 -1.37 -10.50
CA ARG A 22 12.72 -2.69 -10.84
C ARG A 22 11.43 -2.97 -10.07
N CYS A 23 11.35 -2.56 -8.79
CA CYS A 23 10.12 -2.66 -8.01
C CYS A 23 9.00 -1.80 -8.62
N CYS A 24 9.33 -0.55 -8.99
CA CYS A 24 8.38 0.37 -9.59
C CYS A 24 7.97 -0.03 -11.01
N GLU A 25 8.89 -0.56 -11.83
CA GLU A 25 8.58 -1.07 -13.17
C GLU A 25 7.57 -2.22 -13.10
N ARG A 26 7.76 -3.16 -12.15
CA ARG A 26 6.80 -4.24 -11.94
C ARG A 26 5.42 -3.71 -11.56
N HIS A 27 5.37 -2.65 -10.75
CA HIS A 27 4.14 -2.00 -10.32
C HIS A 27 3.46 -1.20 -11.44
N ASP A 28 4.22 -0.45 -12.24
CA ASP A 28 3.72 0.30 -13.40
C ASP A 28 3.07 -0.60 -14.47
N ASN A 29 3.43 -1.88 -14.50
CA ASN A 29 2.82 -2.89 -15.36
C ASN A 29 1.50 -3.47 -14.81
N ALA A 30 0.97 -2.95 -13.71
CA ALA A 30 -0.32 -3.33 -13.16
C ALA A 30 -1.45 -3.14 -14.19
N ARG A 31 -2.36 -4.11 -14.26
CA ARG A 31 -3.47 -4.12 -15.24
C ARG A 31 -4.82 -3.74 -14.63
N ASP A 32 -4.95 -3.83 -13.32
CA ASP A 32 -6.16 -3.48 -12.58
C ASP A 32 -5.91 -2.20 -11.78
N TYR A 33 -6.28 -1.07 -12.38
CA TYR A 33 -6.04 0.26 -11.83
C TYR A 33 -7.19 1.22 -12.13
N ILE A 34 -7.24 2.31 -11.36
CA ILE A 34 -8.16 3.43 -11.53
C ILE A 34 -7.32 4.69 -11.70
N LEU A 35 -7.32 5.28 -12.90
CA LEU A 35 -6.63 6.55 -13.16
C LEU A 35 -7.12 7.66 -12.22
N ALA A 36 -6.30 8.70 -12.07
CA ALA A 36 -6.63 9.91 -11.32
C ALA A 36 -8.03 10.43 -11.70
N LYS A 37 -8.89 10.66 -10.69
CA LYS A 37 -10.29 11.09 -10.86
C LYS A 37 -11.16 10.18 -11.74
N GLY A 38 -10.66 8.99 -12.10
CA GLY A 38 -11.29 8.04 -13.00
C GLY A 38 -12.34 7.16 -12.33
N TYR A 39 -12.97 6.33 -13.16
CA TYR A 39 -14.00 5.38 -12.77
C TYR A 39 -13.66 3.96 -13.22
N HIS A 40 -13.76 3.00 -12.31
CA HIS A 40 -13.45 1.61 -12.61
C HIS A 40 -14.71 0.82 -12.93
N LYS A 41 -14.80 0.29 -14.16
CA LYS A 41 -16.04 -0.32 -14.68
C LYS A 41 -16.48 -1.55 -13.90
N LYS A 42 -15.54 -2.38 -13.44
CA LYS A 42 -15.84 -3.64 -12.71
C LYS A 42 -16.19 -3.36 -11.26
N SER A 43 -15.37 -2.58 -10.56
CA SER A 43 -15.58 -2.31 -9.13
C SER A 43 -16.61 -1.23 -8.84
N LYS A 44 -16.99 -0.44 -9.86
CA LYS A 44 -17.85 0.74 -9.74
C LYS A 44 -17.27 1.83 -8.82
N LEU A 45 -16.01 1.72 -8.42
CA LEU A 45 -15.31 2.71 -7.61
C LEU A 45 -14.95 3.92 -8.47
N LYS A 46 -15.07 5.11 -7.88
CA LYS A 46 -14.53 6.36 -8.42
C LYS A 46 -13.31 6.73 -7.60
N ASN A 47 -12.18 6.93 -8.25
CA ASN A 47 -10.96 7.37 -7.59
C ASN A 47 -11.10 8.86 -7.22
N PRO A 48 -11.14 9.24 -5.92
CA PRO A 48 -11.25 10.65 -5.53
C PRO A 48 -9.90 11.38 -5.57
N TYR A 49 -8.78 10.69 -5.80
CA TYR A 49 -7.44 11.24 -5.70
C TYR A 49 -6.88 11.73 -7.05
N PRO A 50 -5.90 12.65 -7.05
CA PRO A 50 -5.24 13.16 -8.25
C PRO A 50 -4.10 12.25 -8.75
N TYR A 51 -4.08 10.98 -8.34
CA TYR A 51 -3.07 9.98 -8.73
C TYR A 51 -3.75 8.64 -9.02
N THR A 52 -3.05 7.74 -9.71
CA THR A 52 -3.54 6.39 -10.00
C THR A 52 -3.61 5.54 -8.73
N ILE A 53 -4.69 4.77 -8.58
CA ILE A 53 -4.85 3.73 -7.55
C ILE A 53 -4.77 2.38 -8.24
N THR A 54 -3.98 1.45 -7.72
CA THR A 54 -3.92 0.07 -8.24
C THR A 54 -4.61 -0.93 -7.32
N ASN A 55 -4.79 -2.16 -7.81
CA ASN A 55 -5.31 -3.25 -7.02
C ASN A 55 -4.35 -3.60 -5.86
N CYS A 56 -4.86 -3.93 -4.68
CA CYS A 56 -4.03 -4.24 -3.52
C CYS A 56 -3.02 -5.36 -3.76
N SER A 57 -3.33 -6.32 -4.64
CA SER A 57 -2.36 -7.37 -5.00
C SER A 57 -1.09 -6.84 -5.68
N ASP A 58 -1.15 -5.72 -6.40
CA ASP A 58 0.02 -5.10 -7.02
C ASP A 58 0.75 -4.15 -6.06
N ASP A 59 0.00 -3.38 -5.25
CA ASP A 59 0.58 -2.55 -4.20
C ASP A 59 1.29 -3.38 -3.10
N ILE A 60 0.80 -4.60 -2.78
CA ILE A 60 1.47 -5.54 -1.86
C ILE A 60 2.80 -6.02 -2.44
N LYS A 61 2.86 -6.35 -3.74
CA LYS A 61 4.12 -6.74 -4.41
C LYS A 61 5.13 -5.60 -4.40
N LEU A 62 4.69 -4.37 -4.64
CA LEU A 62 5.54 -3.18 -4.56
C LEU A 62 6.10 -3.03 -3.14
N PHE A 63 5.23 -3.12 -2.12
CA PHE A 63 5.61 -3.01 -0.72
C PHE A 63 6.68 -4.05 -0.38
N SER A 64 6.43 -5.31 -0.74
CA SER A 64 7.35 -6.42 -0.50
C SER A 64 8.69 -6.25 -1.19
N CYS A 65 8.68 -5.82 -2.46
CA CYS A 65 9.90 -5.60 -3.23
C CYS A 65 10.77 -4.52 -2.59
N LEU A 66 10.19 -3.36 -2.27
CA LEU A 66 10.89 -2.26 -1.62
C LEU A 66 11.36 -2.65 -0.20
N TYR A 67 10.54 -3.38 0.56
CA TYR A 67 10.89 -3.89 1.89
C TYR A 67 12.08 -4.86 1.85
N ASN A 68 12.21 -5.62 0.76
CA ASN A 68 13.30 -6.56 0.55
C ASN A 68 14.55 -5.93 -0.07
N ASP A 69 14.50 -4.67 -0.47
CA ASP A 69 15.63 -3.93 -1.01
C ASP A 69 16.29 -3.03 0.05
N SER A 70 17.59 -3.25 0.31
CA SER A 70 18.37 -2.46 1.27
C SER A 70 18.75 -1.06 0.75
N ALA A 71 18.43 -0.72 -0.49
CA ALA A 71 18.73 0.61 -1.04
C ALA A 71 18.00 1.72 -0.28
N SER A 72 18.70 2.82 0.00
CA SER A 72 18.12 4.01 0.64
C SER A 72 16.96 4.59 -0.17
N LEU A 73 17.05 4.53 -1.50
CA LEU A 73 15.97 4.98 -2.40
C LEU A 73 14.69 4.15 -2.24
N SER A 74 14.78 2.85 -1.95
CA SER A 74 13.61 2.00 -1.66
C SER A 74 12.97 2.38 -0.33
N TYR A 75 13.79 2.72 0.66
CA TYR A 75 13.32 3.24 1.94
C TYR A 75 12.62 4.60 1.81
N GLU A 76 13.21 5.54 1.06
CA GLU A 76 12.64 6.87 0.82
C GLU A 76 11.36 6.79 0.00
N PHE A 77 11.37 6.06 -1.11
CA PHE A 77 10.19 5.92 -1.97
C PHE A 77 9.02 5.23 -1.24
N GLY A 78 9.29 4.15 -0.50
CA GLY A 78 8.28 3.46 0.28
C GLY A 78 7.63 4.38 1.33
N GLN A 79 8.41 5.23 2.00
CA GLN A 79 7.86 6.24 2.92
C GLN A 79 6.99 7.26 2.20
N VAL A 80 7.43 7.78 1.05
CA VAL A 80 6.63 8.75 0.29
C VAL A 80 5.30 8.12 -0.14
N PHE A 81 5.33 6.92 -0.71
CA PHE A 81 4.16 6.24 -1.26
C PHE A 81 3.17 5.80 -0.16
N TYR A 82 3.65 5.09 0.87
CA TYR A 82 2.78 4.46 1.88
C TYR A 82 2.56 5.32 3.13
N ASP A 83 3.54 6.08 3.59
CA ASP A 83 3.47 6.82 4.86
C ASP A 83 3.20 8.33 4.70
N ALA A 84 3.60 8.97 3.59
CA ALA A 84 3.37 10.40 3.41
C ALA A 84 2.10 10.66 2.58
N VAL A 85 2.06 10.14 1.35
CA VAL A 85 0.90 10.28 0.46
C VAL A 85 -0.25 9.38 0.91
N HIS A 86 0.05 8.28 1.61
CA HIS A 86 -0.91 7.26 2.03
C HIS A 86 -1.75 6.76 0.85
N VAL A 87 -1.09 6.41 -0.27
CA VAL A 87 -1.78 5.91 -1.47
C VAL A 87 -2.58 4.67 -1.09
N PRO A 88 -3.93 4.71 -1.17
CA PRO A 88 -4.72 3.52 -0.93
C PRO A 88 -4.66 2.60 -2.14
N CYS A 89 -4.93 1.32 -1.91
CA CYS A 89 -5.22 0.36 -2.98
C CYS A 89 -6.71 0.02 -2.98
N PHE A 90 -7.20 -0.72 -3.98
CA PHE A 90 -8.56 -1.28 -3.96
C PHE A 90 -8.55 -2.82 -4.08
N ALA A 91 -9.53 -3.45 -3.44
CA ALA A 91 -9.71 -4.90 -3.51
C ALA A 91 -11.18 -5.29 -3.32
N HIS A 92 -11.52 -6.50 -3.78
CA HIS A 92 -12.81 -7.12 -3.54
C HIS A 92 -12.69 -8.09 -2.37
N THR A 93 -13.03 -7.61 -1.17
CA THR A 93 -12.86 -8.39 0.07
C THR A 93 -14.01 -8.14 1.03
N TYR A 94 -14.03 -8.83 2.18
CA TYR A 94 -15.03 -8.61 3.22
C TYR A 94 -14.99 -7.15 3.68
N PRO A 95 -16.13 -6.53 4.03
CA PRO A 95 -16.14 -5.15 4.52
C PRO A 95 -15.21 -4.98 5.72
N ILE A 96 -14.30 -4.01 5.63
CA ILE A 96 -13.41 -3.65 6.73
C ILE A 96 -13.87 -2.30 7.25
N GLU A 97 -14.26 -2.24 8.53
CA GLU A 97 -14.82 -1.07 9.15
C GLU A 97 -13.94 -0.61 10.32
N CYS A 98 -13.86 0.70 10.51
CA CYS A 98 -13.15 1.26 11.65
C CYS A 98 -14.05 1.22 12.89
N THR A 99 -13.66 0.47 13.91
CA THR A 99 -14.44 0.36 15.16
C THR A 99 -13.94 1.28 16.26
N ARG A 100 -12.74 1.84 16.11
CA ARG A 100 -12.17 2.79 17.07
C ARG A 100 -11.36 3.87 16.38
N TYR A 101 -11.67 5.11 16.75
CA TYR A 101 -10.92 6.30 16.33
C TYR A 101 -10.10 6.83 17.50
N ALA A 102 -8.94 7.40 17.20
CA ALA A 102 -8.16 8.19 18.14
C ALA A 102 -7.82 9.53 17.49
N GLY A 103 -7.62 10.56 18.30
CA GLY A 103 -7.34 11.89 17.82
C GLY A 103 -8.11 12.92 18.64
N ASN A 104 -8.08 14.15 18.16
CA ASN A 104 -8.84 15.24 18.74
C ASN A 104 -9.22 16.22 17.63
N TRP A 105 -10.04 17.21 17.96
CA TRP A 105 -10.54 18.18 17.00
C TRP A 105 -9.41 18.90 16.23
N PHE A 106 -8.26 19.16 16.88
CA PHE A 106 -7.16 19.91 16.28
C PHE A 106 -6.35 19.10 15.26
N PHE A 107 -6.12 17.81 15.52
CA PHE A 107 -5.29 16.94 14.65
C PHE A 107 -6.13 15.98 13.79
N GLY A 108 -7.46 16.07 13.87
CA GLY A 108 -8.38 15.16 13.21
C GLY A 108 -8.49 13.81 13.93
N TRP A 109 -9.50 13.04 13.50
CA TRP A 109 -9.72 11.67 13.96
C TRP A 109 -9.07 10.69 12.98
N ARG A 110 -8.24 9.78 13.49
CA ARG A 110 -7.66 8.67 12.72
C ARG A 110 -8.23 7.35 13.20
N CYS A 111 -8.44 6.42 12.28
CA CYS A 111 -8.78 5.07 12.68
C CYS A 111 -7.57 4.39 13.35
N VAL A 112 -7.81 3.70 14.45
CA VAL A 112 -6.80 2.97 15.22
C VAL A 112 -7.16 1.50 15.47
N LYS A 113 -8.36 1.08 15.06
CA LYS A 113 -8.77 -0.33 15.09
C LYS A 113 -9.72 -0.59 13.92
N TYR A 114 -9.38 -1.60 13.13
CA TYR A 114 -10.21 -2.09 12.04
C TYR A 114 -10.75 -3.47 12.37
N GLU A 115 -11.97 -3.75 11.95
CA GLU A 115 -12.59 -5.07 12.06
C GLU A 115 -13.16 -5.51 10.71
N ILE A 116 -13.05 -6.81 10.44
CA ILE A 116 -13.52 -7.44 9.21
C ILE A 116 -14.87 -8.09 9.43
N LEU A 117 -15.85 -7.76 8.59
CA LEU A 117 -17.22 -8.23 8.72
C LEU A 117 -17.46 -9.45 7.83
N LYS A 118 -17.01 -10.62 8.30
CA LYS A 118 -17.10 -11.91 7.58
C LYS A 118 -18.54 -12.38 7.32
N ASN A 119 -19.50 -11.86 8.08
CA ASN A 119 -20.92 -12.14 7.92
C ASN A 119 -21.60 -11.33 6.80
N LYS A 120 -20.90 -10.36 6.21
CA LYS A 120 -21.40 -9.55 5.09
C LYS A 120 -20.78 -10.01 3.78
N PRO A 121 -21.48 -9.85 2.63
CA PRO A 121 -20.90 -10.16 1.33
C PRO A 121 -19.67 -9.28 1.06
N LYS A 122 -18.69 -9.84 0.34
CA LYS A 122 -17.52 -9.10 -0.13
C LYS A 122 -17.96 -7.90 -0.99
N LYS A 123 -17.20 -6.81 -0.91
CA LYS A 123 -17.42 -5.60 -1.70
C LYS A 123 -16.10 -5.04 -2.19
N TRP A 124 -16.17 -4.29 -3.28
CA TRP A 124 -15.06 -3.45 -3.69
C TRP A 124 -14.93 -2.25 -2.74
N GLN A 125 -13.74 -2.05 -2.19
CA GLN A 125 -13.44 -0.95 -1.28
C GLN A 125 -11.97 -0.53 -1.39
N PHE A 126 -11.67 0.69 -0.96
CA PHE A 126 -10.31 1.16 -0.81
C PHE A 126 -9.75 0.72 0.55
N LEU A 127 -8.49 0.29 0.57
CA LEU A 127 -7.79 -0.13 1.78
C LEU A 127 -6.56 0.76 2.01
N PRO A 128 -6.43 1.40 3.18
CA PRO A 128 -5.25 2.18 3.51
C PRO A 128 -4.03 1.26 3.69
N PRO A 129 -2.84 1.70 3.25
CA PRO A 129 -1.63 0.90 3.38
C PRO A 129 -1.14 0.79 4.84
N PRO A 130 -0.35 -0.24 5.17
CA PRO A 130 0.41 -0.30 6.41
C PRO A 130 1.56 0.72 6.40
N SER A 131 2.15 0.98 7.57
CA SER A 131 3.32 1.86 7.64
C SER A 131 4.57 1.18 7.09
N PHE A 132 5.15 1.75 6.03
CA PHE A 132 6.36 1.24 5.41
C PHE A 132 7.59 1.52 6.27
N TYR A 133 7.69 2.74 6.81
CA TYR A 133 8.74 3.15 7.77
C TYR A 133 8.88 2.13 8.90
N LYS A 134 7.78 1.79 9.58
CA LYS A 134 7.81 0.85 10.71
C LYS A 134 8.22 -0.54 10.27
N ALA A 135 7.70 -1.03 9.15
CA ALA A 135 8.07 -2.34 8.62
C ALA A 135 9.57 -2.39 8.26
N TYR A 136 10.03 -1.45 7.44
CA TYR A 136 11.41 -1.38 6.94
C TYR A 136 12.42 -1.24 8.08
N THR A 137 12.18 -0.34 9.03
CA THR A 137 13.10 -0.10 10.16
C THR A 137 13.20 -1.29 11.10
N ARG A 138 12.11 -2.03 11.33
CA ARG A 138 12.15 -3.29 12.09
C ARG A 138 13.06 -4.32 11.43
N LYS A 139 13.03 -4.42 10.10
CA LYS A 139 13.87 -5.38 9.39
C LYS A 139 15.34 -4.97 9.36
N TRP A 140 15.61 -3.74 8.94
CA TRP A 140 16.98 -3.32 8.58
C TRP A 140 17.72 -2.62 9.72
N TYR A 141 17.02 -2.14 10.77
CA TYR A 141 17.59 -1.29 11.82
C TYR A 141 17.19 -1.69 13.26
N SER A 142 16.62 -2.88 13.49
CA SER A 142 16.08 -3.32 14.79
C SER A 142 17.08 -3.37 15.95
N TYR A 143 18.39 -3.36 15.68
CA TYR A 143 19.42 -3.40 16.74
C TYR A 143 19.70 -2.03 17.39
N ASN A 144 19.31 -0.91 16.77
CA ASN A 144 19.72 0.44 17.20
C ASN A 144 18.56 1.37 17.62
N PHE A 145 17.30 0.93 17.51
CA PHE A 145 16.15 1.80 17.79
C PHE A 145 15.04 1.03 18.53
N THR A 146 14.47 1.63 19.56
CA THR A 146 13.19 1.18 20.13
C THR A 146 12.10 1.41 19.09
N VAL A 147 11.87 0.41 18.24
CA VAL A 147 10.74 0.43 17.31
C VAL A 147 9.46 0.36 18.16
N MET A 148 8.62 1.39 18.06
CA MET A 148 7.30 1.36 18.69
C MET A 148 6.54 0.11 18.23
N PRO A 149 5.90 -0.65 19.14
CA PRO A 149 5.13 -1.82 18.77
C PRO A 149 4.07 -1.46 17.74
N ASP A 150 3.83 -2.37 16.80
CA ASP A 150 2.80 -2.21 15.77
C ASP A 150 1.43 -2.33 16.42
N THR A 151 0.87 -1.22 16.91
CA THR A 151 -0.48 -1.21 17.48
C THR A 151 -1.53 -0.89 16.42
N THR A 152 -1.21 -0.97 15.14
CA THR A 152 -2.15 -0.67 14.07
C THR A 152 -2.53 -1.96 13.38
N ASP A 153 -3.73 -2.44 13.69
CA ASP A 153 -4.47 -3.43 12.92
C ASP A 153 -4.51 -2.96 11.46
N ASN A 154 -3.50 -3.33 10.67
CA ASN A 154 -3.37 -2.84 9.32
C ASN A 154 -4.38 -3.60 8.45
N THR A 155 -5.11 -2.84 7.61
CA THR A 155 -6.23 -3.41 6.86
C THR A 155 -5.80 -4.50 5.89
N TRP A 156 -4.56 -4.42 5.39
CA TRP A 156 -3.99 -5.41 4.50
C TRP A 156 -3.80 -6.75 5.22
N ALA A 157 -3.13 -6.80 6.37
CA ALA A 157 -2.91 -8.03 7.13
C ALA A 157 -4.22 -8.66 7.61
N LEU A 158 -5.22 -7.83 8.00
CA LEU A 158 -6.56 -8.34 8.31
C LEU A 158 -7.19 -9.00 7.08
N ALA A 159 -7.18 -8.33 5.93
CA ALA A 159 -7.73 -8.86 4.69
C ALA A 159 -6.97 -10.12 4.24
N CYS A 160 -5.65 -10.09 4.23
CA CYS A 160 -4.79 -11.19 3.79
C CYS A 160 -4.92 -12.45 4.65
N ARG A 161 -5.16 -12.30 5.96
CA ARG A 161 -5.36 -13.44 6.86
C ARG A 161 -6.70 -14.14 6.62
N GLU A 162 -7.72 -13.37 6.29
CA GLU A 162 -9.11 -13.83 6.30
C GLU A 162 -9.67 -14.04 4.88
N ASP A 163 -9.00 -13.51 3.87
CA ASP A 163 -9.41 -13.54 2.47
C ASP A 163 -8.25 -13.97 1.55
N PRO A 164 -8.21 -15.23 1.11
CA PRO A 164 -7.14 -15.73 0.24
C PRO A 164 -7.12 -15.07 -1.14
N ASP A 165 -8.24 -14.45 -1.57
CA ASP A 165 -8.33 -13.79 -2.88
C ASP A 165 -7.61 -12.44 -2.93
N MET A 166 -7.10 -11.95 -1.79
CA MET A 166 -6.36 -10.69 -1.69
C MET A 166 -5.00 -10.72 -2.40
N GLY A 167 -4.48 -11.89 -2.75
CA GLY A 167 -3.21 -12.02 -3.48
C GLY A 167 -1.98 -11.67 -2.64
N CYS A 168 -2.02 -12.00 -1.34
CA CYS A 168 -1.00 -11.58 -0.36
C CYS A 168 0.20 -12.51 -0.24
N SER A 169 0.50 -13.33 -1.25
CA SER A 169 1.63 -14.26 -1.22
C SER A 169 2.97 -13.57 -0.94
N ASP A 170 3.07 -12.29 -1.27
CA ASP A 170 4.26 -11.48 -1.12
C ASP A 170 4.25 -10.60 0.14
N LEU A 171 3.21 -10.63 0.98
CA LEU A 171 3.15 -9.77 2.18
C LEU A 171 4.25 -10.18 3.18
N PRO A 172 5.07 -9.24 3.70
CA PRO A 172 6.13 -9.53 4.65
C PRO A 172 5.68 -9.89 6.07
#